data_AF-A0AB34Y9J8-F1
#
_entry.id   AF-A0AB34Y9J8-F1
#
_cell.length_a   1.000
_cell.length_b   1.000
_cell.length_c   1.000
_cell.angle_alpha   90.00
_cell.angle_beta   90.00
_cell.angle_gamma   90.00
#
_symmetry.space_group_name_H-M   'P 1'
#
loop_
_entity.id
_entity.type
_entity.pdbx_description
1 polymer ?
#
loop_
_entity_poly.entity_id
_entity_poly.type
_entity_poly.pdbx_seq_one_letter_code
_entity_poly.pdbx_strand_id
1 'polypeptide(L)'
;MFVAAPYRGSGIGTASKLLSALLVHAGENNIRRIYLGTTDKFLGAHRFYEKNGFTEVERSTLPESFPVMAVDSKFYAITLY
;
A
#
# COMPACT_ATOMS: atom_id res chain seq x y z
N MET A 1 4.23 4.86 -0.51
CA MET A 1 3.91 5.76 0.62
C MET A 1 5.15 5.96 1.46
N PHE A 2 5.47 7.20 1.86
CA PHE A 2 6.66 7.51 2.66
C PHE A 2 6.29 8.36 3.87
N VAL A 3 7.03 8.17 4.97
CA VAL A 3 6.93 8.99 6.19
C VAL A 3 8.33 9.41 6.57
N ALA A 4 8.51 10.70 6.84
CA ALA A 4 9.78 11.25 7.33
C ALA A 4 10.15 10.60 8.68
N ALA A 5 11.44 10.32 8.89
CA ALA A 5 11.91 9.52 10.02
C ALA A 5 11.40 10.00 11.40
N PRO A 6 11.35 11.31 11.71
CA PRO A 6 10.83 11.81 13.01
C PRO A 6 9.35 11.50 13.26
N TYR A 7 8.59 11.15 12.22
CA TYR A 7 7.14 10.94 12.28
C TYR A 7 6.74 9.46 12.13
N ARG A 8 7.73 8.54 12.16
CA ARG A 8 7.51 7.10 12.11
C ARG A 8 7.18 6.55 13.50
N GLY A 9 6.65 5.32 13.53
CA GLY A 9 6.34 4.61 14.77
C GLY A 9 4.86 4.71 15.19
N SER A 10 4.44 3.75 16.01
CA SER A 10 3.05 3.60 16.47
C SER A 10 2.58 4.74 17.36
N GLY A 11 3.48 5.40 18.09
CA GLY A 11 3.12 6.52 18.97
C GLY A 11 2.54 7.74 18.22
N ILE A 12 2.99 7.99 16.97
CA ILE A 12 2.48 9.10 16.14
C ILE A 12 1.41 8.60 15.17
N GLY A 13 1.61 7.40 14.60
CA GLY A 13 0.64 6.74 13.73
C GLY A 13 0.47 7.39 12.36
N THR A 14 1.45 8.17 11.88
CA THR A 14 1.36 8.93 10.62
C THR A 14 1.02 8.05 9.42
N ALA A 15 1.70 6.91 9.28
CA ALA A 15 1.44 5.98 8.18
C ALA A 15 0.00 5.44 8.21
N SER A 16 -0.49 5.07 9.40
CA SER A 16 -1.87 4.62 9.59
C SER A 16 -2.87 5.71 9.24
N LYS A 17 -2.66 6.96 9.71
CA LYS A 17 -3.53 8.10 9.37
C LYS A 17 -3.59 8.36 7.87
N LEU A 18 -2.43 8.34 7.19
CA LEU A 18 -2.36 8.49 5.74
C LEU A 18 -3.10 7.37 5.01
N LEU A 19 -2.92 6.12 5.44
CA LEU A 19 -3.63 5.00 4.83
C LEU A 19 -5.14 5.08 5.08
N SER A 20 -5.58 5.40 6.29
CA SER A 20 -7.00 5.59 6.60
C SER A 20 -7.62 6.68 5.74
N ALA A 21 -6.96 7.83 5.59
CA ALA A 21 -7.44 8.91 4.71
C ALA A 21 -7.56 8.45 3.25
N LEU A 22 -6.58 7.68 2.75
CA LEU A 22 -6.61 7.11 1.40
C LEU A 22 -7.78 6.13 1.23
N LEU A 23 -8.02 5.25 2.20
CA LEU A 23 -9.10 4.26 2.14
C LEU A 23 -10.49 4.91 2.21
N VAL A 24 -10.66 5.92 3.05
CA VAL A 24 -11.91 6.72 3.10
C VAL A 24 -12.16 7.37 1.75
N HIS A 25 -11.16 8.07 1.20
CA HIS A 25 -11.30 8.71 -0.10
C HIS A 25 -11.58 7.71 -1.23
N ALA A 26 -10.95 6.54 -1.20
CA ALA A 26 -11.20 5.46 -2.15
C ALA A 26 -12.66 4.97 -2.08
N GLY A 27 -13.19 4.80 -0.87
CA GLY A 27 -14.60 4.44 -0.65
C GLY A 27 -15.56 5.50 -1.20
N GLU A 28 -15.33 6.78 -0.90
CA GLU A 28 -16.13 7.91 -1.42
C GLU A 28 -16.16 7.97 -2.96
N ASN A 29 -15.09 7.48 -3.61
CA ASN A 29 -14.95 7.47 -5.06
C ASN A 29 -15.28 6.10 -5.70
N ASN A 30 -15.91 5.19 -4.96
CA ASN A 30 -16.28 3.85 -5.43
C ASN A 30 -15.11 3.02 -5.99
N ILE A 31 -13.88 3.26 -5.50
CA ILE A 31 -12.72 2.46 -5.84
C ILE A 31 -12.84 1.12 -5.11
N ARG A 32 -12.86 0.01 -5.86
CA ARG A 32 -13.05 -1.34 -5.30
C ARG A 32 -11.75 -2.09 -5.05
N ARG A 33 -10.64 -1.66 -5.65
CA ARG A 33 -9.35 -2.36 -5.51
C ARG A 33 -8.20 -1.40 -5.64
N ILE A 34 -7.25 -1.50 -4.72
CA ILE A 34 -6.00 -0.72 -4.74
C ILE A 34 -4.86 -1.70 -4.90
N TYR A 35 -3.95 -1.39 -5.82
CA TYR A 35 -2.70 -2.10 -6.03
C TYR A 35 -1.53 -1.19 -5.68
N LEU A 36 -0.41 -1.76 -5.23
CA LEU A 36 0.84 -1.04 -5.05
C LEU A 36 2.03 -1.91 -5.43
N GLY A 37 3.07 -1.25 -5.96
CA GLY A 37 4.41 -1.78 -6.11
C GLY A 37 5.30 -1.27 -4.98
N THR A 38 6.27 -2.10 -4.57
CA THR A 38 7.28 -1.74 -3.58
C THR A 38 8.58 -2.50 -3.83
N THR A 39 9.65 -2.08 -3.16
CA THR A 39 10.92 -2.83 -3.13
C THR A 39 10.94 -3.81 -1.96
N ASP A 40 11.51 -4.97 -2.19
CA ASP A 40 11.96 -5.96 -1.20
C ASP A 40 12.81 -5.37 -0.05
N LYS A 41 13.48 -4.23 -0.26
CA LYS A 41 14.29 -3.55 0.74
C LYS A 41 13.47 -2.89 1.86
N PHE A 42 12.19 -2.60 1.63
CA PHE A 42 11.33 -1.89 2.60
C PHE A 42 10.52 -2.86 3.49
N LEU A 43 11.21 -3.68 4.28
CA LEU A 43 10.58 -4.68 5.17
C LEU A 43 9.51 -4.09 6.11
N GLY A 44 9.73 -2.87 6.62
CA GLY A 44 8.76 -2.18 7.46
C GLY A 44 7.47 -1.81 6.72
N ALA A 45 7.55 -1.55 5.41
CA ALA A 45 6.40 -1.25 4.58
C ALA A 45 5.59 -2.53 4.29
N HIS A 46 6.25 -3.67 4.01
CA HIS A 46 5.56 -4.95 3.80
C HIS A 46 4.69 -5.33 4.98
N ARG A 47 5.28 -5.36 6.19
CA ARG A 47 4.55 -5.64 7.44
C ARG A 47 3.41 -4.63 7.67
N PHE A 48 3.63 -3.38 7.30
CA PHE A 48 2.59 -2.35 7.39
C PHE A 48 1.42 -2.64 6.44
N TYR A 49 1.69 -2.98 5.17
CA TYR A 49 0.64 -3.32 4.20
C TYR A 49 -0.15 -4.56 4.64
N GLU A 50 0.55 -5.64 4.99
CA GLU A 50 -0.05 -6.91 5.42
C GLU A 50 -0.94 -6.72 6.66
N LYS A 51 -0.46 -5.97 7.66
CA LYS A 51 -1.24 -5.66 8.86
C LYS A 51 -2.49 -4.84 8.55
N ASN A 52 -2.49 -4.05 7.49
CA ASN A 52 -3.64 -3.22 7.09
C ASN A 52 -4.48 -3.86 5.98
N GLY A 53 -4.42 -5.18 5.80
CA GLY A 53 -5.35 -5.93 4.95
C GLY A 53 -4.93 -6.05 3.49
N PHE A 54 -3.73 -5.61 3.13
CA PHE A 54 -3.18 -5.92 1.82
C PHE A 54 -2.65 -7.36 1.78
N THR A 55 -2.83 -8.02 0.65
CA THR A 55 -2.24 -9.34 0.35
C THR A 55 -1.19 -9.21 -0.73
N GLU A 56 -0.10 -9.97 -0.61
CA GLU A 56 0.92 -10.05 -1.66
C GLU A 56 0.31 -10.70 -2.91
N VAL A 57 0.62 -10.16 -4.09
CA VAL A 57 0.13 -10.66 -5.37
C VAL A 57 1.28 -10.82 -6.36
N GLU A 58 1.17 -11.76 -7.27
CA GLU A 58 2.16 -11.91 -8.33
C GLU A 58 2.05 -10.78 -9.35
N ARG A 59 3.20 -10.36 -9.91
CA ARG A 59 3.25 -9.34 -10.97
C ARG A 59 2.35 -9.68 -12.17
N SER A 60 2.24 -10.97 -12.49
CA SER A 60 1.39 -11.53 -13.55
C SER A 60 -0.12 -11.28 -13.34
N THR A 61 -0.54 -11.01 -12.09
CA THR A 61 -1.95 -10.80 -11.72
C THR A 61 -2.35 -9.33 -11.65
N LEU A 62 -1.41 -8.42 -11.91
CA LEU A 62 -1.68 -6.99 -11.97
C LEU A 62 -2.54 -6.66 -13.20
N PRO A 63 -3.43 -5.66 -13.11
CA PRO A 63 -4.10 -5.12 -14.29
C PRO A 63 -3.08 -4.64 -15.33
N GLU A 64 -3.38 -4.79 -16.62
CA GLU A 64 -2.50 -4.30 -17.70
C GLU A 64 -2.24 -2.78 -17.62
N SER A 65 -3.19 -2.04 -17.04
CA SER A 65 -3.06 -0.60 -16.82
C SER A 65 -2.19 -0.20 -15.62
N PHE A 66 -1.72 -1.16 -14.82
CA PHE A 66 -0.88 -0.85 -13.65
C PHE A 66 0.54 -0.44 -14.09
N PRO A 67 0.99 0.77 -13.75
CA PRO A 67 2.32 1.24 -14.14
C PRO A 67 3.40 0.62 -13.26
N VAL A 68 3.98 -0.50 -13.68
CA VAL A 68 5.10 -1.14 -12.97
C VAL A 68 6.36 -0.28 -13.10
N MET A 69 6.93 0.12 -11.96
CA MET A 69 8.16 0.92 -11.92
C MET A 69 9.38 0.00 -11.88
N ALA A 70 10.52 0.47 -12.42
CA ALA A 70 11.77 -0.33 -12.48
C ALA A 70 12.30 -0.77 -11.09
N VAL A 71 11.92 -0.06 -10.03
CA VAL A 71 12.32 -0.34 -8.65
C VAL A 71 11.37 -1.29 -7.91
N ASP A 72 10.23 -1.63 -8.51
CA ASP A 72 9.26 -2.53 -7.89
C ASP A 72 9.73 -3.98 -8.01
N SER A 73 9.86 -4.64 -6.87
CA SER A 73 10.21 -6.06 -6.77
C SER A 73 9.17 -6.88 -5.99
N LYS A 74 8.19 -6.23 -5.35
CA LYS A 74 7.03 -6.85 -4.70
C LYS A 74 5.75 -6.06 -4.97
N PHE A 75 4.62 -6.76 -5.00
CA PHE A 75 3.32 -6.17 -5.28
C PHE A 75 2.26 -6.62 -4.27
N TYR A 76 1.35 -5.72 -3.94
CA TYR A 76 0.28 -5.98 -2.99
C TYR A 76 -1.06 -5.44 -3.51
N ALA A 77 -2.16 -6.02 -3.06
CA ALA A 77 -3.51 -5.55 -3.35
C ALA A 77 -4.42 -5.59 -2.11
N ILE A 78 -5.40 -4.70 -2.07
CA ILE A 78 -6.53 -4.75 -1.13
C ILE A 78 -7.83 -4.56 -1.90
N THR A 79 -8.85 -5.35 -1.56
CA THR A 79 -10.22 -5.20 -2.06
C THR A 79 -11.02 -4.39 -1.04
N LEU A 80 -11.73 -3.37 -1.52
CA LEU A 80 -12.63 -2.52 -0.74
C LEU A 80 -14.07 -2.96 -1.02
N TYR A 81 -14.90 -2.98 0.02
CA TYR A 81 -16.32 -3.37 -0.05
C TYR A 81 -17.23 -2.17 0.11
#